data_AF-B4U123-F1
#
_entry.id   AF-B4U123-F1
#
_cell.length_a   1.000
_cell.length_b   1.000
_cell.length_c   1.000
_cell.angle_alpha   90.00
_cell.angle_beta   90.00
_cell.angle_gamma   90.00
#
_symmetry.space_group_name_H-M   'P 1'
#
loop_
_entity.id
_entity.type
_entity.pdbx_description
1 polymer ?
#
loop_
_entity_poly.entity_id
_entity_poly.type
_entity_poly.pdbx_seq_one_letter_code
_entity_poly.pdbx_strand_id
1 'polypeptide(L)'
;MIISKEYQAIKAYITGVMDRGVSKIPIRGGYTTSDKIMLMAIVSGYELPALQEKILEIDDTAFIVVMPAAQVMGRGFSLTKHYKLEDKDVLLPM
;
A
#
# COMPACT_ATOMS: atom_id res chain seq x y z
N MET A 1 6.28 2.59 1.71
CA MET A 1 6.11 3.11 0.34
C MET A 1 6.75 2.14 -0.63
N ILE A 2 6.13 1.86 -1.76
CA ILE A 2 6.55 0.83 -2.71
C ILE A 2 6.50 1.42 -4.12
N ILE A 3 7.57 1.27 -4.89
CA ILE A 3 7.67 1.69 -6.29
C ILE A 3 8.09 0.48 -7.12
N SER A 4 7.29 0.16 -8.13
CA SER A 4 7.42 -1.05 -8.96
C SER A 4 6.70 -0.83 -10.29
N LYS A 5 7.12 -1.56 -11.34
CA LYS A 5 6.35 -1.62 -12.60
C LYS A 5 5.08 -2.44 -12.43
N GLU A 6 5.14 -3.49 -11.62
CA GLU A 6 4.05 -4.42 -11.30
C GLU A 6 3.19 -3.95 -10.11
N TYR A 7 3.03 -2.62 -9.94
CA TYR A 7 2.29 -2.05 -8.82
C TYR A 7 0.85 -2.56 -8.72
N GLN A 8 0.23 -2.99 -9.83
CA GLN A 8 -1.14 -3.51 -9.82
C GLN A 8 -1.24 -4.85 -9.09
N ALA A 9 -0.29 -5.76 -9.32
CA ALA A 9 -0.23 -7.06 -8.65
C ALA A 9 0.07 -6.87 -7.16
N ILE A 10 1.01 -5.98 -6.82
CA ILE A 10 1.35 -5.64 -5.44
C ILE A 10 0.13 -5.03 -4.73
N LYS A 11 -0.61 -4.11 -5.38
CA LYS A 11 -1.84 -3.53 -4.85
C LYS A 11 -2.85 -4.62 -4.53
N ALA A 12 -3.09 -5.55 -5.46
CA ALA A 12 -4.05 -6.63 -5.30
C ALA A 12 -3.70 -7.54 -4.11
N TYR A 13 -2.42 -7.86 -3.94
CA TYR A 13 -1.94 -8.63 -2.78
C TYR A 13 -2.19 -7.90 -1.45
N ILE A 14 -1.82 -6.62 -1.37
CA ILE A 14 -1.99 -5.82 -0.14
C ILE A 14 -3.47 -5.69 0.24
N THR A 15 -4.36 -5.41 -0.73
CA THR A 15 -5.79 -5.23 -0.43
C THR A 15 -6.53 -6.55 -0.23
N GLY A 16 -6.16 -7.60 -0.96
CA GLY A 16 -6.90 -8.87 -0.97
C GLY A 16 -6.41 -9.87 0.06
N VAL A 17 -5.09 -10.04 0.19
CA VAL A 17 -4.49 -11.06 1.07
C VAL A 17 -4.20 -10.50 2.44
N MET A 18 -3.64 -9.29 2.52
CA MET A 18 -3.29 -8.68 3.81
C MET A 18 -4.46 -7.89 4.43
N ASP A 19 -5.55 -7.69 3.68
CA ASP A 19 -6.69 -6.85 4.09
C ASP A 19 -6.23 -5.46 4.59
N ARG A 20 -5.29 -4.84 3.84
CA ARG A 20 -4.75 -3.50 4.14
C ARG A 20 -5.16 -2.49 3.09
N GLY A 21 -5.45 -1.28 3.55
CA GLY A 21 -5.68 -0.13 2.68
C GLY A 21 -4.38 0.31 2.00
N VAL A 22 -4.48 0.76 0.75
CA VAL A 22 -3.36 1.28 -0.02
C VAL A 22 -3.75 2.55 -0.76
N SER A 23 -2.93 3.58 -0.62
CA SER A 23 -3.06 4.83 -1.36
C SER A 23 -2.15 4.78 -2.60
N LYS A 24 -2.71 5.13 -3.76
CA LYS A 24 -1.95 5.36 -4.99
C LYS A 24 -1.54 6.83 -5.05
N ILE A 25 -0.24 7.07 -5.20
CA ILE A 25 0.32 8.41 -5.30
C ILE A 25 0.98 8.54 -6.68
N PRO A 26 0.48 9.41 -7.58
CA PRO A 26 1.15 9.68 -8.83
C PRO A 26 2.48 10.37 -8.53
N ILE A 27 3.56 9.84 -9.12
CA ILE A 27 4.91 10.37 -8.98
C ILE A 27 5.51 10.54 -10.38
N ARG A 28 6.48 11.44 -10.51
CA ARG A 28 7.25 11.62 -11.74
C ARG A 28 8.72 11.36 -11.47
N GLY A 29 9.34 10.50 -12.27
CA GLY A 29 10.75 10.15 -12.11
C GLY A 29 11.64 11.35 -12.38
N GLY A 30 12.49 11.74 -11.43
CA GLY A 30 13.38 12.90 -11.60
C GLY A 30 14.38 12.74 -12.77
N TYR A 31 14.88 11.53 -13.01
CA TYR A 31 15.82 11.25 -14.10
C TYR A 31 15.11 10.95 -15.42
N THR A 32 14.18 10.01 -15.40
CA THR A 32 13.51 9.53 -16.61
C THR A 32 12.37 10.43 -17.08
N THR A 33 11.92 11.37 -16.24
CA THR A 33 10.72 12.22 -16.44
C THR A 33 9.42 11.45 -16.70
N SER A 34 9.43 10.13 -16.48
CA SER A 34 8.29 9.24 -16.68
C SER A 34 7.30 9.34 -15.52
N ASP A 35 6.01 9.31 -15.85
CA ASP A 35 4.94 9.22 -14.86
C ASP A 35 4.84 7.78 -14.35
N LYS A 36 4.81 7.62 -13.03
CA LYS A 36 4.75 6.34 -12.33
C LYS A 36 3.74 6.43 -11.18
N ILE A 37 3.37 5.28 -10.64
CA ILE A 37 2.54 5.18 -9.44
C ILE A 37 3.38 4.63 -8.30
N MET A 38 3.36 5.33 -7.17
CA MET A 38 3.87 4.84 -5.90
C MET A 38 2.69 4.33 -5.05
N LEU A 39 2.88 3.20 -4.40
CA LEU A 39 1.94 2.68 -3.42
C LEU A 39 2.39 3.07 -2.00
N MET A 40 1.45 3.58 -1.21
CA MET A 40 1.65 3.83 0.21
C MET A 40 0.64 3.01 1.00
N ALA A 41 1.14 2.10 1.83
CA ALA A 41 0.35 1.30 2.74
C ALA A 41 0.95 1.41 4.14
N ILE A 42 0.07 1.33 5.15
CA ILE A 42 0.46 1.21 6.54
C ILE A 42 0.29 -0.26 6.92
N VAL A 43 1.38 -0.86 7.38
CA VAL A 43 1.43 -2.26 7.81
C VAL A 43 2.04 -2.34 9.19
N SER A 44 1.72 -3.40 9.92
CA SER A 44 2.39 -3.72 11.18
C SER A 44 3.80 -4.24 10.93
N GLY A 45 4.67 -4.15 11.94
CA GLY A 45 6.04 -4.68 11.84
C GLY A 45 6.09 -6.18 11.58
N TYR A 46 5.08 -6.94 12.03
CA TYR A 46 4.98 -8.39 11.81
C TYR A 46 4.66 -8.76 10.36
N GLU A 47 3.95 -7.89 9.64
CA GLU A 47 3.54 -8.09 8.25
C GLU A 47 4.64 -7.69 7.25
N LEU A 48 5.59 -6.86 7.69
CA LEU A 48 6.63 -6.30 6.82
C LEU A 48 7.48 -7.37 6.12
N PRO A 49 8.00 -8.42 6.80
CA PRO A 49 8.83 -9.43 6.14
C PRO A 49 8.09 -10.17 5.03
N ALA A 50 6.85 -10.60 5.29
CA ALA A 50 6.03 -11.31 4.31
C ALA A 50 5.66 -10.42 3.12
N LEU A 51 5.43 -9.12 3.35
CA LEU A 51 5.20 -8.17 2.28
C LEU A 51 6.46 -7.95 1.42
N GLN A 52 7.62 -7.82 2.03
CA GLN A 52 8.89 -7.65 1.31
C GLN A 52 9.20 -8.85 0.42
N GLU A 53 9.09 -10.06 0.97
CA GLU A 53 9.28 -11.31 0.23
C GLU A 53 8.33 -11.38 -0.96
N LYS A 54 7.04 -11.11 -0.74
CA LYS A 54 6.05 -11.17 -1.82
C LYS A 54 6.28 -10.12 -2.90
N ILE A 55 6.68 -8.90 -2.52
CA ILE A 55 6.99 -7.84 -3.49
C ILE A 55 8.17 -8.26 -4.37
N LEU A 56 9.24 -8.81 -3.78
CA LEU A 56 10.42 -9.25 -4.52
C LEU A 56 10.15 -10.47 -5.39
N GLU A 57 9.20 -11.33 -5.01
CA GLU A 57 8.70 -12.42 -5.85
C GLU A 57 7.94 -11.90 -7.09
N ILE A 58 7.21 -10.79 -6.94
CA ILE A 58 6.42 -10.17 -8.02
C ILE A 58 7.31 -9.34 -8.95
N ASP A 59 8.21 -8.53 -8.39
CA ASP A 59 9.11 -7.64 -9.11
C ASP A 59 10.42 -7.50 -8.33
N ASP A 60 11.46 -8.17 -8.80
CA ASP A 60 12.80 -8.16 -8.22
C ASP A 60 13.51 -6.79 -8.34
N THR A 61 13.00 -5.92 -9.20
CA THR A 61 13.48 -4.53 -9.37
C THR A 61 12.72 -3.51 -8.54
N ALA A 62 11.69 -3.95 -7.80
CA ALA A 62 10.93 -3.08 -6.91
C ALA A 62 11.79 -2.60 -5.74
N PHE A 63 11.52 -1.38 -5.27
CA PHE A 63 12.15 -0.87 -4.04
C PHE A 63 11.11 -0.35 -3.06
N ILE A 64 11.42 -0.55 -1.78
CA ILE A 64 10.51 -0.31 -0.66
C ILE A 64 11.20 0.65 0.31
N VAL A 65 10.51 1.73 0.66
CA VAL A 65 10.93 2.65 1.71
C VAL A 65 10.02 2.47 2.91
N VAL A 66 10.63 2.09 4.03
CA VAL A 66 9.95 1.89 5.32
C VAL A 66 10.19 3.12 6.18
N MET A 67 9.10 3.72 6.68
CA MET A 67 9.14 4.84 7.61
C MET A 67 8.32 4.48 8.85
N PRO A 68 8.87 4.65 10.07
CA PRO A 68 8.08 4.45 11.28
C PRO A 68 7.03 5.56 11.41
N ALA A 69 5.78 5.18 11.63
CA ALA A 69 4.73 6.11 11.95
C ALA A 69 4.69 6.34 13.48
N ALA A 70 4.81 7.58 13.93
CA ALA A 70 4.75 7.91 15.35
C ALA A 70 3.36 7.63 15.96
N GLN A 71 2.30 7.90 15.19
CA GLN A 71 0.93 7.59 15.54
C GLN A 71 0.12 7.35 14.27
N VAL A 72 -0.79 6.37 14.31
CA VAL A 72 -1.77 6.12 13.25
C VAL A 72 -3.14 6.05 13.90
N MET A 73 -4.10 6.82 13.40
CA MET A 73 -5.46 6.88 13.91
C MET A 73 -6.48 6.70 12.78
N GLY A 74 -7.65 6.16 13.11
CA GLY A 74 -8.77 5.99 12.18
C GLY A 74 -9.24 4.55 12.01
N ARG A 75 -10.16 4.35 11.07
CA ARG A 75 -10.75 3.03 10.76
C ARG A 75 -9.70 2.07 10.25
N GLY A 76 -9.67 0.87 10.84
CA GLY A 76 -8.64 -0.13 10.56
C GLY A 76 -7.38 -0.01 11.42
N PHE A 77 -7.31 0.97 12.33
CA PHE A 77 -6.25 1.14 13.31
C PHE A 77 -6.80 1.36 14.73
N SER A 78 -7.34 2.56 15.02
CA SER A 78 -7.91 2.91 16.34
C SER A 78 -9.42 2.71 16.42
N LEU A 79 -10.11 2.67 15.28
CA LEU A 79 -11.53 2.39 15.18
C LEU A 79 -11.72 1.01 14.53
N THR A 80 -12.56 0.17 15.14
CA THR A 80 -12.92 -1.16 14.64
C THR A 80 -13.42 -1.06 13.19
N LYS A 81 -12.94 -1.95 12.31
CA LYS A 81 -13.41 -2.03 10.92
C LYS A 81 -14.89 -2.43 10.91
N HIS A 82 -15.79 -1.46 10.81
CA HIS A 82 -17.19 -1.69 10.45
C HIS A 82 -17.37 -1.27 9.00
N TYR A 83 -17.50 -2.24 8.09
CA TYR A 83 -17.95 -1.99 6.72
C TYR A 83 -19.44 -1.64 6.78
N LYS A 84 -19.79 -0.38 7.10
CA LYS A 84 -21.14 0.11 6.83
C LYS A 84 -21.24 0.33 5.33
N LEU A 85 -22.16 -0.38 4.69
CA LEU A 85 -22.63 -0.14 3.33
C LEU A 85 -23.36 1.21 3.28
N GLU A 86 -22.62 2.31 3.36
CA GLU A 86 -23.13 3.65 3.06
C GLU A 86 -22.06 4.38 2.23
N ASP A 87 -22.48 4.86 1.06
CA ASP A 87 -21.70 5.39 -0.08
C ASP A 87 -20.82 6.64 0.19
N LYS A 88 -20.19 6.76 1.36
CA LYS A 88 -19.36 7.94 1.72
C LYS A 88 -18.07 7.61 2.45
N ASP A 89 -17.53 6.41 2.29
CA ASP A 89 -16.22 6.08 2.83
C ASP A 89 -15.09 6.28 1.82
N VAL A 90 -14.21 7.25 2.12
CA VAL A 90 -13.01 7.67 1.35
C VAL A 90 -12.03 6.51 1.07
N LEU A 91 -12.26 5.32 1.63
CA LEU A 91 -11.34 4.18 1.64
C LEU A 91 -11.93 2.89 1.05
N LEU A 92 -13.14 2.92 0.46
CA LEU A 92 -13.65 1.74 -0.21
C LEU A 92 -12.87 1.51 -1.52
N PRO A 93 -12.31 0.30 -1.75
CA PRO A 93 -11.86 -0.06 -3.08
C PRO A 93 -13.10 -0.16 -3.97
N MET A 94 -13.18 0.72 -4.98
CA MET A 94 -14.00 0.45 -6.16
C MET A 94 -13.57 -0.84 -6.84
#